data_AF-A0A0Q5V165-F1
#
_entry.id   AF-A0A0Q5V165-F1
#
_cell.length_a   1.000
_cell.length_b   1.000
_cell.length_c   1.000
_cell.angle_alpha   90.00
_cell.angle_beta   90.00
_cell.angle_gamma   90.00
#
_symmetry.space_group_name_H-M   'P 1'
#
loop_
_entity.id
_entity.type
_entity.pdbx_description
1 polymer ?
#
loop_
_entity_poly.entity_id
_entity_poly.type
_entity_poly.pdbx_seq_one_letter_code
_entity_poly.pdbx_strand_id
1 'polypeptide(L)'
;MSDRQSWSILGVLCLLALILFGGGLVGCPYYKVWERKMAGQAELQYQQGARQALIAQAAAEDEASIKRAEAATRRVRGWADAARQGCADLGRPNDQACQDALLRDAATYSIAKEGHEGVIVSVGAPATVAVQPSTNRSE
;
A
#
# COMPACT_ATOMS: atom_id res chain seq x y z
N MET A 1 30.90 -74.97 2.96
CA MET A 1 29.95 -74.14 2.19
C MET A 1 30.41 -74.22 0.73
N SER A 2 29.58 -74.74 -0.16
CA SER A 2 29.97 -75.12 -1.52
C SER A 2 30.47 -73.92 -2.34
N ASP A 3 31.53 -74.08 -3.14
CA ASP A 3 32.15 -73.02 -3.96
C ASP A 3 31.16 -72.22 -4.82
N ARG A 4 30.10 -72.88 -5.27
CA ARG A 4 29.00 -72.29 -6.04
C ARG A 4 28.20 -71.23 -5.26
N GLN A 5 28.06 -71.39 -3.94
CA GLN A 5 27.35 -70.43 -3.09
C GLN A 5 28.19 -69.17 -2.85
N SER A 6 29.51 -69.32 -2.71
CA SER A 6 30.44 -68.20 -2.60
C SER A 6 30.43 -67.32 -3.85
N TRP A 7 30.40 -67.93 -5.05
CA TRP A 7 30.33 -67.20 -6.31
C TRP A 7 29.01 -66.43 -6.49
N SER A 8 27.89 -67.03 -6.07
CA SER A 8 26.59 -66.33 -6.12
C SER A 8 26.54 -65.12 -5.17
N ILE A 9 27.11 -65.22 -3.97
CA ILE A 9 27.14 -64.10 -3.01
C ILE A 9 28.02 -62.96 -3.54
N LEU A 10 29.16 -63.29 -4.15
CA LEU A 10 30.07 -62.30 -4.72
C LEU A 10 29.45 -61.57 -5.92
N GLY A 11 28.71 -62.30 -6.76
CA GLY A 11 27.96 -61.72 -7.88
C GLY A 11 26.89 -60.73 -7.42
N VAL A 12 26.10 -61.08 -6.39
CA VAL A 12 25.07 -60.20 -5.83
C VAL A 12 25.67 -58.94 -5.20
N LEU A 13 26.78 -59.08 -4.45
CA LEU A 13 27.48 -57.94 -3.85
C LEU A 13 28.05 -56.97 -4.90
N CYS A 14 28.65 -57.49 -5.97
CA CYS A 14 29.13 -56.66 -7.08
C CYS A 14 28.00 -55.89 -7.78
N LEU A 15 26.85 -56.54 -8.00
CA LEU A 15 25.70 -55.92 -8.65
C LEU A 15 25.10 -54.81 -7.76
N LEU A 16 25.01 -55.04 -6.45
CA LEU A 16 24.53 -54.05 -5.50
C LEU A 16 25.49 -52.85 -5.41
N ALA A 17 26.81 -53.09 -5.42
CA ALA A 17 27.80 -52.02 -5.49
C ALA A 17 27.66 -51.18 -6.76
N LEU A 18 27.49 -51.82 -7.93
CA LEU A 18 27.30 -51.10 -9.20
C LEU A 18 26.06 -50.20 -9.20
N ILE A 19 24.94 -50.65 -8.63
CA ILE A 19 23.72 -49.83 -8.52
C ILE A 19 23.96 -48.64 -7.58
N LEU A 20 24.65 -48.84 -6.47
CA LEU A 20 24.85 -47.82 -5.44
C LEU A 20 25.86 -46.75 -5.92
N PHE A 21 26.97 -47.17 -6.53
CA PHE A 21 27.95 -46.25 -7.12
C PHE A 21 27.43 -45.59 -8.40
N GLY A 22 26.77 -46.34 -9.29
CA GLY A 22 26.19 -45.80 -10.53
C GLY A 22 25.03 -44.83 -10.27
N GLY A 23 24.13 -45.17 -9.34
CA GLY A 23 23.02 -44.31 -8.93
C GLY A 23 23.49 -43.07 -8.18
N GLY A 24 24.52 -43.20 -7.31
CA GLY A 24 25.09 -42.08 -6.57
C GLY A 24 25.81 -41.06 -7.48
N LEU A 25 26.59 -41.53 -8.46
CA LEU A 25 27.35 -40.65 -9.36
C LEU A 25 26.46 -39.88 -10.35
N VAL A 26 25.32 -40.43 -10.78
CA VAL A 26 24.38 -39.76 -11.67
C VAL A 26 23.32 -38.96 -10.89
N GLY A 27 22.84 -39.48 -9.76
CA GLY A 27 21.79 -38.84 -8.97
C GLY A 27 22.24 -37.61 -8.18
N CYS A 28 23.46 -37.61 -7.64
CA CYS A 28 23.98 -36.52 -6.82
C CYS A 28 24.14 -35.18 -7.58
N PRO A 29 24.75 -35.12 -8.79
CA PRO A 29 24.81 -33.87 -9.55
C PRO A 29 23.43 -33.42 -10.05
N TYR A 30 22.54 -34.36 -10.40
CA TYR A 30 21.19 -34.04 -10.88
C TYR A 30 20.33 -33.38 -9.79
N TYR A 31 20.41 -33.90 -8.56
CA TYR A 31 19.71 -33.34 -7.41
C TYR A 31 20.13 -31.89 -7.14
N LYS A 32 21.44 -31.59 -7.18
CA LYS A 32 21.95 -30.23 -6.95
C LYS A 32 21.51 -29.21 -8.00
N VAL A 33 21.36 -29.63 -9.27
CA VAL A 33 20.83 -28.74 -10.32
C VAL A 33 19.34 -28.51 -10.15
N TRP A 34 18.58 -29.55 -9.80
CA TRP A 34 17.15 -29.43 -9.52
C TRP A 34 16.87 -28.52 -8.33
N GLU A 35 17.60 -28.70 -7.22
CA GLU A 35 17.52 -27.87 -6.01
C GLU A 35 17.78 -26.39 -6.33
N ARG A 36 18.82 -26.09 -7.14
CA ARG A 36 19.13 -24.72 -7.57
C ARG A 36 18.05 -24.11 -8.48
N LYS A 37 17.46 -24.91 -9.39
CA LYS A 37 16.36 -24.46 -10.26
C LYS A 37 15.11 -24.15 -9.45
N MET A 38 14.75 -25.02 -8.50
CA MET A 38 13.59 -24.81 -7.63
C MET A 38 13.79 -23.60 -6.71
N ALA A 39 14.99 -23.43 -6.14
CA ALA A 39 15.32 -22.25 -5.34
C ALA A 39 15.22 -20.95 -6.14
N GLY A 40 15.73 -20.93 -7.38
CA GLY A 40 15.62 -19.77 -8.27
C GLY A 40 14.18 -19.46 -8.68
N GLN A 41 13.36 -20.49 -8.95
CA GLN A 41 11.94 -20.31 -9.26
C GLN A 41 11.14 -19.81 -8.05
N ALA A 42 11.43 -20.31 -6.85
CA ALA A 42 10.79 -19.85 -5.63
C ALA A 42 11.11 -18.37 -5.34
N GLU A 43 12.37 -17.96 -5.51
CA GLU A 43 12.77 -16.56 -5.32
C GLU A 43 12.10 -15.63 -6.35
N LEU A 44 12.07 -16.01 -7.63
CA LEU A 44 11.40 -15.21 -8.66
C LEU A 44 9.89 -15.08 -8.40
N GLN A 45 9.23 -16.15 -7.98
CA GLN A 45 7.80 -16.11 -7.62
C GLN A 45 7.55 -15.22 -6.41
N TYR A 46 8.40 -15.30 -5.39
CA TYR A 46 8.32 -14.44 -4.21
C TYR A 46 8.46 -12.96 -4.58
N GLN A 47 9.47 -12.61 -5.39
CA GLN A 47 9.69 -11.23 -5.84
C GLN A 47 8.55 -10.70 -6.71
N GLN A 48 7.95 -11.54 -7.58
CA GLN A 48 6.79 -11.16 -8.38
C GLN A 48 5.56 -10.92 -7.51
N GLY A 49 5.28 -11.81 -6.55
CA GLY A 49 4.19 -11.65 -5.59
C GLY A 49 4.37 -10.40 -4.72
N ALA A 50 5.58 -10.14 -4.23
CA ALA A 50 5.89 -8.95 -3.44
C ALA A 50 5.64 -7.64 -4.21
N ARG A 51 6.05 -7.57 -5.49
CA ARG A 51 5.78 -6.39 -6.33
C ARG A 51 4.29 -6.19 -6.58
N GLN A 52 3.55 -7.26 -6.87
CA GLN A 52 2.11 -7.17 -7.09
C GLN A 52 1.38 -6.72 -5.82
N ALA A 53 1.79 -7.21 -4.65
CA ALA A 53 1.23 -6.78 -3.37
C ALA A 53 1.51 -5.30 -3.10
N LEU A 54 2.72 -4.80 -3.38
CA LEU A 54 3.06 -3.38 -3.23
C LEU A 54 2.27 -2.48 -4.18
N ILE A 55 2.08 -2.90 -5.44
CA ILE A 55 1.26 -2.16 -6.41
C ILE A 55 -0.20 -2.12 -5.97
N ALA A 56 -0.75 -3.25 -5.50
CA ALA A 56 -2.11 -3.31 -4.99
C ALA A 56 -2.31 -2.44 -3.74
N GLN A 57 -1.32 -2.42 -2.84
CA GLN A 57 -1.34 -1.54 -1.66
C GLN A 57 -1.28 -0.07 -2.07
N ALA A 58 -0.37 0.31 -2.96
CA ALA A 58 -0.27 1.69 -3.45
C ALA A 58 -1.58 2.16 -4.12
N ALA A 59 -2.18 1.32 -4.97
CA ALA A 59 -3.46 1.64 -5.60
C ALA A 59 -4.60 1.80 -4.57
N ALA A 60 -4.64 0.93 -3.55
CA ALA A 60 -5.62 1.02 -2.48
C ALA A 60 -5.43 2.29 -1.63
N GLU A 61 -4.20 2.69 -1.35
CA GLU A 61 -3.88 3.94 -0.64
C GLU A 61 -4.27 5.17 -1.46
N ASP A 62 -3.99 5.17 -2.77
CA ASP A 62 -4.39 6.24 -3.68
C ASP A 62 -5.91 6.41 -3.73
N GLU A 63 -6.66 5.32 -3.92
CA GLU A 63 -8.12 5.35 -3.88
C GLU A 63 -8.66 5.83 -2.53
N ALA A 64 -8.04 5.40 -1.42
CA ALA A 64 -8.41 5.85 -0.10
C ALA A 64 -8.14 7.35 0.09
N SER A 65 -7.03 7.86 -0.43
CA SER A 65 -6.68 9.28 -0.36
C SER A 65 -7.68 10.16 -1.13
N ILE A 66 -8.11 9.73 -2.32
CA ILE A 66 -9.11 10.43 -3.13
C ILE A 66 -10.45 10.48 -2.39
N LYS A 67 -10.92 9.35 -1.86
CA LYS A 67 -12.17 9.28 -1.10
C LYS A 67 -12.13 10.15 0.16
N ARG A 68 -10.98 10.22 0.85
CA ARG A 68 -10.77 11.11 2.01
C ARG A 68 -10.81 12.58 1.60
N ALA A 69 -10.16 12.95 0.49
CA ALA A 69 -10.17 14.32 -0.03
C ALA A 69 -11.59 14.76 -0.47
N GLU A 70 -12.35 13.87 -1.12
CA GLU A 70 -13.74 14.12 -1.50
C GLU A 70 -14.63 14.30 -0.27
N ALA A 71 -14.46 13.47 0.76
CA ALA A 71 -15.18 13.61 2.02
C ALA A 71 -14.85 14.95 2.71
N ALA A 72 -13.58 15.35 2.75
CA ALA A 72 -13.16 16.64 3.29
C ALA A 72 -13.79 17.81 2.50
N THR A 73 -13.81 17.73 1.18
CA THR A 73 -14.43 18.76 0.32
C THR A 73 -15.93 18.88 0.59
N ARG A 74 -16.64 17.76 0.71
CA ARG A 74 -18.08 17.76 1.06
C ARG A 74 -18.33 18.39 2.43
N ARG A 75 -17.47 18.10 3.42
CA ARG A 75 -17.55 18.74 4.73
C ARG A 75 -17.37 20.25 4.63
N VAL A 76 -16.28 20.73 4.01
CA VAL A 76 -16.00 22.17 3.87
C VAL A 76 -17.15 22.90 3.16
N ARG A 77 -17.70 22.31 2.09
CA ARG A 77 -18.89 22.85 1.41
C ARG A 77 -20.10 22.92 2.33
N GLY A 78 -20.37 21.86 3.10
CA GLY A 78 -21.46 21.85 4.07
C GLY A 78 -21.34 22.94 5.14
N TRP A 79 -20.13 23.18 5.67
CA TRP A 79 -19.89 24.27 6.62
C TRP A 79 -20.11 25.65 5.98
N ALA A 80 -19.64 25.85 4.74
CA ALA A 80 -19.83 27.10 4.02
C ALA A 80 -21.31 27.34 3.68
N ASP A 81 -22.04 26.31 3.26
CA ASP A 81 -23.48 26.37 3.01
C ASP A 81 -24.26 26.70 4.29
N ALA A 82 -23.92 26.04 5.41
CA ALA A 82 -24.53 26.31 6.71
C ALA A 82 -24.25 27.75 7.18
N ALA A 83 -23.03 28.26 7.01
CA ALA A 83 -22.70 29.64 7.36
C ALA A 83 -23.47 30.65 6.50
N ARG A 84 -23.62 30.38 5.19
CA ARG A 84 -24.45 31.20 4.30
C ARG A 84 -25.91 31.26 4.74
N GLN A 85 -26.49 30.09 5.04
CA GLN A 85 -27.88 30.00 5.51
C GLN A 85 -28.06 30.70 6.86
N GLY A 86 -27.18 30.46 7.83
CA GLY A 86 -27.24 31.12 9.13
C GLY A 86 -27.17 32.65 9.05
N CYS A 87 -26.34 33.21 8.15
CA CYS A 87 -26.32 34.66 7.93
C CYS A 87 -27.59 35.18 7.23
N ALA A 88 -28.21 34.40 6.36
CA ALA A 88 -29.49 34.74 5.77
C ALA A 88 -30.61 34.79 6.83
N ASP A 89 -30.63 33.82 7.75
CA ASP A 89 -31.60 33.76 8.85
C ASP A 89 -31.45 34.95 9.83
N LEU A 90 -30.22 35.46 9.99
CA LEU A 90 -29.92 36.67 10.77
C LEU A 90 -30.26 37.98 10.03
N GLY A 91 -30.84 37.91 8.82
CA GLY A 91 -31.17 39.08 8.01
C GLY A 91 -29.97 39.77 7.35
N ARG A 92 -28.80 39.11 7.29
CA ARG A 92 -27.57 39.59 6.65
C ARG A 92 -27.14 38.67 5.50
N PRO A 93 -27.96 38.51 4.44
CA PRO A 93 -27.62 37.65 3.32
C PRO A 93 -26.36 38.15 2.61
N ASN A 94 -25.47 37.24 2.21
CA ASN A 94 -24.21 37.53 1.50
C ASN A 94 -23.18 38.42 2.23
N ASP A 95 -23.34 38.63 3.54
CA ASP A 95 -22.34 39.37 4.32
C ASP A 95 -21.12 38.48 4.63
N GLN A 96 -19.96 38.81 4.05
CA GLN A 96 -18.72 38.05 4.26
C GLN A 96 -18.23 38.12 5.71
N ALA A 97 -18.42 39.24 6.41
CA ALA A 97 -17.99 39.37 7.80
C ALA A 97 -18.84 38.47 8.72
N CYS A 98 -20.13 38.32 8.42
CA CYS A 98 -21.00 37.39 9.12
C CYS A 98 -20.58 35.93 8.88
N GLN A 99 -20.33 35.56 7.62
CA GLN A 99 -19.94 34.19 7.26
C GLN A 99 -18.60 33.80 7.91
N ASP A 100 -17.61 34.69 7.85
CA ASP A 100 -16.30 34.48 8.48
C ASP A 100 -16.40 34.35 10.00
N ALA A 101 -17.28 35.13 10.64
CA ALA A 101 -17.51 35.03 12.08
C ALA A 101 -18.12 33.67 12.47
N LEU A 102 -19.15 33.20 11.75
CA LEU A 102 -19.76 31.90 11.99
C LEU A 102 -18.79 30.74 11.75
N LEU A 103 -17.98 30.81 10.69
CA LEU A 103 -16.97 29.79 10.41
C LEU A 103 -15.87 29.75 11.49
N ARG A 104 -15.46 30.90 12.03
CA ARG A 104 -14.48 30.97 13.14
C ARG A 104 -15.04 30.41 14.45
N ASP A 105 -16.28 30.72 14.76
CA ASP A 105 -16.97 30.19 15.96
C ASP A 105 -17.14 28.66 15.86
N ALA A 106 -17.59 28.18 14.70
CA ALA A 106 -17.68 26.76 14.39
C ALA A 106 -16.33 26.02 14.53
N ALA A 107 -15.23 26.63 14.05
CA ALA A 107 -13.89 26.08 14.20
C ALA A 107 -13.43 26.04 15.67
N THR A 108 -13.84 27.02 16.48
CA THR A 108 -13.50 27.06 17.90
C THR A 108 -14.28 25.99 18.68
N TYR A 109 -15.56 25.79 18.34
CA TYR A 109 -16.39 24.76 18.94
C TYR A 109 -15.93 23.33 18.59
N SER A 110 -15.51 23.08 17.35
CA SER A 110 -14.99 21.77 16.96
C SER A 110 -13.70 21.41 17.69
N ILE A 111 -12.79 22.38 17.89
CA ILE A 111 -11.54 22.19 18.64
C ILE A 111 -11.81 21.88 20.12
N ALA A 112 -12.79 22.56 20.74
CA ALA A 112 -13.13 22.34 22.14
C ALA A 112 -13.81 20.99 22.42
N LYS A 113 -14.57 20.45 21.44
CA LYS A 113 -15.30 19.19 21.59
C LYS A 113 -14.45 17.95 21.30
N GLU A 114 -13.45 18.07 20.42
CA GLU A 114 -12.62 16.96 19.93
C GLU A 114 -11.23 16.89 20.60
N GLY A 115 -11.06 17.47 21.80
CA GLY A 115 -9.77 17.61 22.52
C GLY A 115 -8.91 16.35 22.74
N HIS A 116 -9.31 15.17 22.24
CA HIS A 116 -8.51 13.95 22.23
C HIS A 116 -8.46 13.21 20.87
N GLU A 117 -9.25 13.63 19.87
CA GLU A 117 -9.35 12.94 18.59
C GLU A 117 -9.64 13.96 17.48
N GLY A 118 -8.85 15.04 17.46
CA GLY A 118 -8.96 16.04 16.41
C GLY A 118 -8.79 15.35 15.06
N VAL A 119 -9.86 15.35 14.26
CA VAL A 119 -9.70 15.26 12.81
C VAL A 119 -9.02 16.57 12.46
N ILE A 120 -7.69 16.53 12.49
CA ILE A 120 -6.83 17.56 11.94
C ILE A 120 -7.29 17.65 10.50
N VAL A 121 -8.10 18.67 10.23
CA VAL A 121 -8.13 19.26 8.91
C VAL A 121 -6.77 19.94 8.79
N SER A 122 -5.71 19.12 8.63
CA SER A 122 -4.45 19.54 8.06
C SER A 122 -4.70 19.78 6.57
N VAL A 123 -5.56 20.76 6.26
CA VAL A 123 -5.09 21.74 5.29
C VAL A 123 -3.82 22.25 5.94
N GLY A 124 -2.67 21.82 5.43
CA GLY A 124 -1.40 22.37 5.88
C GLY A 124 -1.56 23.87 6.05
N ALA A 125 -1.05 24.41 7.15
CA ALA A 125 -1.01 25.85 7.46
C ALA A 125 -1.09 26.65 6.17
N PRO A 126 -2.05 27.59 6.01
CA PRO A 126 -2.43 28.12 4.70
C PRO A 126 -1.17 28.45 3.93
N ALA A 127 -0.77 27.53 3.04
CA ALA A 127 0.19 27.86 2.02
C ALA A 127 -0.62 28.86 1.23
N THR A 128 -0.32 30.13 1.46
CA THR A 128 -0.79 31.24 0.67
C THR A 128 -0.40 30.87 -0.76
N VAL A 129 -1.30 30.18 -1.47
CA VAL A 129 -1.26 30.09 -2.91
C VAL A 129 -1.54 31.52 -3.31
N ALA A 130 -0.45 32.29 -3.46
CA ALA A 130 -0.48 33.60 -4.03
C ALA A 130 -0.95 33.42 -5.48
N VAL A 131 -2.25 33.44 -5.69
CA VAL A 131 -2.83 33.71 -6.99
C VAL A 131 -2.41 35.13 -7.30
N GLN A 132 -1.32 35.30 -8.05
CA GLN A 132 -0.97 36.60 -8.61
C GLN A 132 -2.07 36.97 -9.60
N PRO A 133 -2.80 38.08 -9.39
CA PRO A 133 -3.66 38.61 -10.44
C PRO A 133 -2.75 39.06 -11.59
N SER A 134 -2.86 38.41 -12.74
CA SER A 134 -2.19 38.81 -13.97
C SER A 134 -2.68 40.20 -14.37
N THR A 135 -1.89 41.24 -14.09
CA THR A 135 -2.16 42.57 -14.61
C THR A 135 -1.73 42.60 -16.08
N ASN A 136 -2.65 42.20 -16.97
CA ASN A 136 -2.64 42.74 -18.31
C ASN A 136 -3.00 44.22 -18.17
N ARG A 137 -1.98 45.08 -18.30
CA ARG A 137 -2.14 46.49 -18.69
C ARG A 137 -1.31 46.68 -19.95
N SER A 138 -1.92 46.41 -21.09
CA SER A 138 -1.54 47.00 -22.36
C SER A 138 -2.51 48.14 -22.67
N GLU A 139 -2.08 49.36 -22.36
CA GLU A 139 -2.52 50.60 -23.01
C GLU A 139 -1.27 51.35 -23.45
#